data_AF-A0A351MSX0-F1
#
_entry.id   AF-A0A351MSX0-F1
#
_cell.length_a   1.000
_cell.length_b   1.000
_cell.length_c   1.000
_cell.angle_alpha   90.00
_cell.angle_beta   90.00
_cell.angle_gamma   90.00
#
_symmetry.space_group_name_H-M   'P 1'
#
loop_
_entity.id
_entity.type
_entity.pdbx_description
1 polymer ?
#
loop_
_entity_poly.entity_id
_entity_poly.type
_entity_poly.pdbx_seq_one_letter_code
_entity_poly.pdbx_strand_id
1 'polypeptide(L)' 'LDASIRAGNLHQTLLGVTGSGKTFTMANLIERHQRPTLVVSHNKTLAAQLFAEFKKFFPENAVEYFVSYY' A
#
# COMPACT_ATOMS: atom_id res chain seq x y z
N LEU A 1 -10.07 -2.81 9.38
CA LEU A 1 -9.81 -3.05 7.94
C LEU A 1 -9.91 -4.54 7.59
N ASP A 2 -9.07 -5.40 8.16
CA ASP A 2 -9.04 -6.85 7.86
C ASP A 2 -10.41 -7.55 7.91
N ALA A 3 -11.15 -7.44 9.03
CA ALA A 3 -12.49 -8.04 9.15
C ALA A 3 -13.48 -7.56 8.08
N SER A 4 -13.41 -6.27 7.72
CA SER A 4 -14.30 -5.69 6.69
C SER A 4 -13.95 -6.21 5.29
N ILE A 5 -12.67 -6.37 4.98
CA ILE A 5 -12.19 -6.95 3.72
C ILE A 5 -12.57 -8.43 3.63
N ARG A 6 -12.39 -9.21 4.71
CA ARG A 6 -12.81 -10.62 4.77
C ARG A 6 -14.31 -10.81 4.57
N ALA A 7 -15.11 -9.87 5.05
CA ALA A 7 -16.56 -9.84 4.84
C ALA A 7 -16.97 -9.41 3.42
N GLY A 8 -16.02 -9.17 2.51
CA GLY A 8 -16.29 -8.82 1.11
C GLY A 8 -16.76 -7.39 0.88
N ASN A 9 -16.64 -6.51 1.88
CA ASN A 9 -16.99 -5.10 1.70
C ASN A 9 -16.03 -4.44 0.69
N LEU A 10 -16.57 -3.60 -0.20
CA LEU A 10 -15.79 -3.02 -1.29
C LEU A 10 -14.97 -1.78 -0.90
N HIS A 11 -15.46 -1.00 0.07
CA HIS A 11 -14.87 0.29 0.44
C HIS A 11 -14.55 0.37 1.92
N GLN A 12 -13.31 0.75 2.24
CA GLN A 12 -12.85 0.99 3.59
C GLN A 12 -11.95 2.22 3.65
N THR A 13 -11.92 2.89 4.80
CA THR A 13 -11.07 4.05 5.04
C THR A 13 -10.17 3.79 6.23
N LEU A 14 -8.87 3.99 6.05
CA LEU A 14 -7.90 4.06 7.15
C LEU A 14 -7.84 5.50 7.67
N LEU A 15 -8.47 5.76 8.81
CA LEU A 15 -8.32 7.03 9.52
C LEU A 15 -7.03 6.98 10.35
N GLY A 16 -6.01 7.73 9.94
CA GLY A 16 -4.71 7.75 10.62
C GLY A 16 -4.01 9.10 10.53
N VAL A 17 -3.45 9.54 11.65
CA VAL A 17 -2.70 10.80 11.74
C VAL A 17 -1.35 10.72 11.02
N THR A 18 -0.71 11.86 10.77
CA THR A 18 0.65 11.91 10.23
C THR A 18 1.63 11.24 11.19
N GLY A 19 2.59 10.47 10.66
CA GLY A 19 3.56 9.73 11.48
C GLY A 19 3.05 8.41 12.10
N SER A 20 1.77 8.05 11.94
CA SER A 20 1.20 6.83 12.55
C SER A 20 1.56 5.52 11.84
N GLY A 21 2.55 5.49 10.93
CA GLY A 21 2.93 4.27 10.22
C GLY A 21 1.87 3.72 9.26
N LYS A 22 1.17 4.60 8.52
CA LYS A 22 0.13 4.18 7.56
C LYS A 22 0.65 3.21 6.48
N THR A 23 1.85 3.44 5.92
CA THR A 23 2.41 2.53 4.92
C THR A 23 2.64 1.13 5.49
N PHE A 24 3.23 1.04 6.69
CA PHE A 24 3.45 -0.23 7.37
C PHE A 24 2.13 -0.95 7.69
N THR A 25 1.10 -0.19 8.08
CA THR A 25 -0.25 -0.74 8.30
C THR A 25 -0.82 -1.33 7.00
N MET A 26 -0.68 -0.62 5.88
CA MET A 26 -1.12 -1.13 4.57
C MET A 26 -0.29 -2.33 4.10
N ALA A 27 1.02 -2.36 4.36
CA ALA A 27 1.88 -3.50 4.06
C ALA A 27 1.40 -4.78 4.80
N ASN A 28 1.15 -4.70 6.11
CA ASN A 28 0.58 -5.83 6.87
C ASN A 28 -0.76 -6.31 6.30
N LEU A 29 -1.59 -5.38 5.81
CA LEU A 29 -2.88 -5.73 5.22
C LEU A 29 -2.69 -6.47 3.88
N ILE A 30 -1.80 -5.98 3.02
CA ILE A 30 -1.45 -6.62 1.75
C ILE A 30 -0.89 -8.03 2.00
N GLU A 31 0.03 -8.17 2.96
CA GLU A 31 0.62 -9.46 3.35
C GLU A 31 -0.44 -10.45 3.84
N ARG A 32 -1.39 -10.03 4.69
CA ARG A 32 -2.42 -10.94 5.21
C ARG A 32 -3.40 -11.42 4.15
N HIS A 33 -3.69 -10.58 3.15
CA HIS A 33 -4.69 -10.91 2.13
C HIS A 33 -4.10 -11.56 0.88
N GLN A 34 -2.78 -11.50 0.65
CA GLN A 34 -2.09 -12.18 -0.46
C GLN A 34 -2.75 -11.92 -1.83
N ARG A 35 -3.10 -10.65 -2.10
CA ARG A 35 -3.72 -10.22 -3.37
C ARG A 35 -2.81 -9.23 -4.09
N PRO A 36 -2.67 -9.34 -5.43
CA PRO A 36 -2.06 -8.27 -6.22
C PRO A 36 -2.73 -6.93 -5.89
N THR A 37 -1.92 -5.93 -5.55
CA THR A 37 -2.39 -4.65 -5.01
C THR A 37 -1.82 -3.49 -5.81
N LEU A 38 -2.69 -2.55 -6.20
CA LEU A 38 -2.31 -1.29 -6.81
C LEU A 38 -2.33 -0.19 -5.75
N VAL A 39 -1.21 0.50 -5.55
CA VAL A 39 -1.10 1.69 -4.70
C VAL A 39 -1.05 2.92 -5.58
N VAL A 40 -2.01 3.83 -5.41
CA VAL A 40 -2.11 5.08 -6.17
C VAL A 40 -1.68 6.25 -5.30
N SER A 41 -0.77 7.07 -5.81
CA SER A 41 -0.30 8.30 -5.15
C SER A 41 -0.62 9.51 -6.02
N HIS A 42 -0.91 10.64 -5.38
CA HIS A 42 -1.27 11.88 -6.08
C HIS A 42 -0.07 12.64 -6.69
N ASN A 43 1.16 12.22 -6.39
CA ASN A 43 2.37 12.85 -6.94
C ASN A 43 3.54 11.86 -7.06
N LYS A 44 4.50 12.19 -7.95
CA LYS A 44 5.67 11.35 -8.27
C LYS A 44 6.62 11.16 -7.08
N THR A 45 6.81 12.18 -6.24
CA THR A 45 7.72 12.11 -5.09
C THR A 45 7.22 11.12 -4.03
N LEU A 46 5.95 11.22 -3.64
CA LEU A 46 5.33 10.28 -2.70
C LEU A 46 5.23 8.87 -3.31
N ALA A 47 4.98 8.76 -4.62
CA ALA A 47 4.97 7.47 -5.30
C ALA A 47 6.34 6.76 -5.20
N ALA A 48 7.43 7.49 -5.45
CA ALA A 48 8.79 6.96 -5.31
C ALA A 48 9.12 6.59 -3.85
N GLN A 49 8.70 7.40 -2.87
CA GLN A 49 8.87 7.09 -1.45
C GLN A 49 8.15 5.79 -1.08
N LEU A 50 6.87 5.66 -1.45
CA LEU A 50 6.07 4.46 -1.18
C LEU A 50 6.68 3.24 -1.85
N PHE A 51 7.14 3.35 -3.09
CA PHE A 51 7.84 2.28 -3.79
C PHE A 51 9.07 1.78 -3.01
N ALA A 52 9.93 2.70 -2.56
CA ALA A 52 11.11 2.34 -1.77
C ALA A 52 10.75 1.71 -0.42
N GLU A 53 9.70 2.20 0.27
CA GLU A 53 9.19 1.61 1.51
C GLU A 53 8.65 0.18 1.26
N PHE A 54 7.81 -0.01 0.24
CA PHE A 54 7.25 -1.33 -0.09
C PHE A 54 8.31 -2.33 -0.54
N LYS A 55 9.33 -1.90 -1.29
CA LYS A 55 10.44 -2.79 -1.67
C LYS A 55 11.24 -3.26 -0.45
N LYS A 56 11.36 -2.42 0.59
CA LYS A 56 11.97 -2.81 1.87
C LYS A 56 11.07 -3.75 2.68
N PHE A 57 9.75 -3.52 2.69
CA PHE A 57 8.81 -4.41 3.38
C PHE A 57 8.68 -5.78 2.70
N PHE A 58 8.85 -5.82 1.38
CA PHE A 58 8.65 -7.02 0.56
C PHE A 58 9.85 -7.29 -0.37
N PRO A 59 11.04 -7.61 0.19
CA PRO A 59 12.26 -7.76 -0.59
C PRO A 59 12.18 -8.91 -1.62
N GLU A 60 11.45 -9.98 -1.28
CA GLU A 60 11.31 -11.17 -2.12
C GLU A 60 10.10 -11.11 -3.07
N ASN A 61 9.32 -10.02 -3.06
CA ASN A 61 8.14 -9.88 -3.92
C ASN A 61 8.39 -8.91 -5.09
N ALA A 62 7.60 -9.07 -6.14
CA ALA A 62 7.51 -8.13 -7.25
C ALA A 62 6.81 -6.84 -6.79
N VAL A 63 7.62 -5.85 -6.42
CA VAL A 63 7.19 -4.47 -6.16
C VAL A 63 7.66 -3.66 -7.35
N GLU A 64 6.71 -3.10 -8.10
CA GLU A 64 6.94 -2.40 -9.37
C GLU A 64 6.58 -0.91 -9.26
N TYR A 65 7.23 -0.08 -10.06
CA TYR A 65 7.00 1.36 -10.10
C TYR A 65 6.48 1.80 -11.47
N PHE A 66 5.23 2.26 -11.52
CA PHE A 66 4.58 2.71 -12.75
C PHE A 66 4.19 4.18 -12.68
N VAL A 67 4.86 5.02 -13.48
CA VAL A 67 4.58 6.46 -13.57
C VAL A 67 4.67 6.95 -15.01
N SER A 68 3.95 8.02 -15.32
CA SER A 68 4.05 8.71 -16.60
C SER A 68 5.47 9.25 -16.81
N TYR A 69 6.01 8.98 -18.00
CA TYR A 69 7.26 9.55 -18.51
C TYR A 69 7.14 11.03 -18.88
N TYR A 70 5.91 11.51 -19.05
CA TYR A 70 5.55 12.92 -19.25
C TYR A 70 5.21 13.60 -17.92
#